data_AF-A0A3D4XDF0-F1
#
_entry.id   AF-A0A3D4XDF0-F1
#
_cell.length_a   1.000
_cell.length_b   1.000
_cell.length_c   1.000
_cell.angle_alpha   90.00
_cell.angle_beta   90.00
_cell.angle_gamma   90.00
#
_symmetry.space_group_name_H-M   'P 1'
#
loop_
_entity.id
_entity.type
_entity.pdbx_description
1 polymer ?
#
loop_
_entity_poly.entity_id
_entity_poly.type
_entity_poly.pdbx_seq_one_letter_code
_entity_poly.pdbx_strand_id
1 'polypeptide(L)'
;YQVYFTDENGRQISDVQKIIADKTSDNGAERTLRCQFNLKSLKYSNTAVYYLVIADEQGLQMPQREPFQIDIAFAVDEFDFFPYHSS
;
A
#
# COMPACT_ATOMS: atom_id res chain seq x y z
N TYR A 1 -3.91 -10.33 12.34
CA TYR A 1 -3.93 -8.88 12.05
C TYR A 1 -4.48 -8.63 10.66
N GLN A 2 -5.21 -7.55 10.49
CA GLN A 2 -5.66 -7.00 9.22
C GLN A 2 -4.80 -5.77 8.92
N VAL A 3 -4.25 -5.71 7.71
CA VAL A 3 -3.42 -4.59 7.26
C VAL A 3 -3.95 -4.02 5.97
N TYR A 4 -3.98 -2.70 5.87
CA TYR A 4 -4.49 -2.00 4.70
C TYR A 4 -3.90 -0.60 4.63
N PHE A 5 -3.89 -0.01 3.44
CA PHE A 5 -3.46 1.36 3.23
C PHE A 5 -4.64 2.33 3.31
N THR A 6 -4.36 3.46 3.96
CA THR A 6 -5.24 4.61 4.02
C THR A 6 -4.53 5.86 3.51
N ASP A 7 -5.29 6.76 2.94
CA ASP A 7 -4.88 8.12 2.59
C ASP A 7 -4.72 9.00 3.85
N GLU A 8 -4.19 10.23 3.70
CA GLU A 8 -4.13 11.22 4.79
C GLU A 8 -5.48 11.48 5.46
N ASN A 9 -6.57 11.37 4.69
CA ASN A 9 -7.94 11.53 5.18
C ASN A 9 -8.48 10.30 5.93
N GLY A 10 -7.68 9.24 6.10
CA GLY A 10 -8.11 7.97 6.69
C GLY A 10 -9.00 7.12 5.77
N ARG A 11 -9.10 7.47 4.49
CA ARG A 11 -9.86 6.70 3.49
C ARG A 11 -9.06 5.48 3.05
N GLN A 12 -9.66 4.29 3.15
CA GLN A 12 -9.03 3.07 2.69
C GLN A 12 -8.87 3.05 1.15
N ILE A 13 -7.62 2.94 0.71
CA ILE A 13 -7.21 2.97 -0.70
C ILE A 13 -6.73 1.60 -1.21
N SER A 14 -6.57 0.61 -0.35
CA SER A 14 -6.21 -0.77 -0.75
C SER A 14 -7.23 -1.80 -0.30
N ASP A 15 -7.09 -3.03 -0.80
CA ASP A 15 -7.68 -4.20 -0.17
C ASP A 15 -7.09 -4.48 1.24
N VAL A 16 -7.80 -5.28 2.05
CA VAL A 16 -7.35 -5.69 3.40
C VAL A 16 -6.59 -7.00 3.34
N GLN A 17 -5.31 -6.96 3.69
CA GLN A 17 -4.46 -8.14 3.77
C GLN A 17 -4.49 -8.72 5.19
N LYS A 18 -4.71 -10.03 5.30
CA LYS A 18 -4.65 -10.72 6.59
C LYS A 18 -3.23 -11.23 6.83
N ILE A 19 -2.62 -10.77 7.92
CA ILE A 19 -1.30 -11.21 8.35
C ILE A 19 -1.42 -12.14 9.55
N ILE A 20 -0.88 -13.34 9.36
CA ILE A 20 -0.80 -14.40 10.36
C ILE A 20 0.54 -14.23 11.08
N ALA A 21 0.54 -13.54 12.21
CA ALA A 21 1.73 -13.41 13.05
C ALA A 21 2.15 -14.73 13.74
N ASP A 22 1.28 -15.74 13.70
CA ASP A 22 1.47 -17.05 14.35
C ASP A 22 2.58 -17.92 13.72
N LYS A 23 2.98 -17.64 12.48
CA LYS A 23 3.98 -18.43 11.74
C LYS A 23 5.24 -17.64 11.42
N THR A 24 5.78 -16.95 12.42
CA THR A 24 7.22 -16.64 12.43
C THR A 24 7.95 -17.95 12.76
N SER A 25 7.98 -18.87 11.79
CA SER A 25 8.69 -20.15 11.90
C SER A 25 10.11 -19.89 12.35
N ASP A 26 10.43 -20.38 13.55
CA ASP A 26 11.76 -20.71 14.06
C ASP A 26 12.83 -20.75 12.95
N ASN A 27 13.49 -19.62 12.72
CA ASN A 27 14.76 -19.45 11.99
C ASN A 27 14.99 -17.94 11.78
N GLY A 28 15.97 -17.40 12.50
CA GLY A 28 16.34 -15.98 12.52
C GLY A 28 17.05 -15.47 11.26
N ALA A 29 16.52 -15.76 10.07
CA ALA A 29 17.02 -15.20 8.82
C ALA A 29 15.91 -14.35 8.17
N GLU A 30 15.99 -13.03 8.39
CA GLU A 30 15.39 -11.99 7.56
C GLU A 30 13.91 -12.19 7.19
N ARG A 31 13.02 -11.98 8.17
CA ARG A 31 11.56 -11.99 7.95
C ARG A 31 11.09 -10.73 7.21
N THR A 32 11.47 -10.61 5.94
CA THR A 32 10.79 -9.68 5.03
C THR A 32 9.44 -10.31 4.68
N LEU A 33 8.39 -9.89 5.37
CA LEU A 33 7.03 -10.31 5.07
C LEU A 33 6.55 -9.59 3.82
N ARG A 34 6.61 -10.27 2.68
CA ARG A 34 6.12 -9.74 1.41
C ARG A 34 4.62 -9.95 1.34
N CYS A 35 3.86 -8.86 1.45
CA CYS A 35 2.43 -8.84 1.20
C CYS A 35 2.17 -7.98 -0.05
N GLN A 36 1.27 -8.46 -0.91
CA GLN A 36 0.85 -7.72 -2.09
C GLN A 36 -0.46 -7.02 -1.78
N PHE A 37 -0.52 -5.71 -2.03
CA PHE A 37 -1.70 -4.90 -1.81
C PHE A 37 -2.26 -4.46 -3.15
N ASN A 38 -3.56 -4.70 -3.35
CA ASN A 38 -4.26 -4.20 -4.51
C ASN A 38 -4.77 -2.81 -4.17
N LEU A 39 -4.14 -1.80 -4.78
CA LEU A 39 -4.57 -0.42 -4.72
C LEU A 39 -5.82 -0.23 -5.59
N LYS A 40 -6.79 0.54 -5.10
CA LYS A 40 -7.99 0.92 -5.85
C LYS A 40 -7.61 1.76 -7.07
N SER A 41 -8.41 1.73 -8.12
CA SER A 41 -8.21 2.55 -9.33
C SER A 41 -8.55 4.02 -9.09
N LEU A 42 -7.69 4.73 -8.35
CA LEU A 42 -7.78 6.16 -8.08
C LEU A 42 -6.44 6.84 -8.38
N LYS A 43 -6.46 8.17 -8.45
CA LYS A 43 -5.23 8.94 -8.67
C LYS A 43 -4.40 8.94 -7.40
N TYR A 44 -3.21 8.36 -7.48
CA TYR A 44 -2.22 8.40 -6.41
C TYR A 44 -1.19 9.49 -6.71
N SER A 45 -0.86 10.27 -5.71
CA SER A 45 0.24 11.23 -5.76
C SER A 45 1.45 10.67 -5.01
N ASN A 46 2.63 10.79 -5.59
CA ASN A 46 3.90 10.42 -4.96
C ASN A 46 4.31 11.41 -3.85
N THR A 47 3.72 12.61 -3.85
CA THR A 47 3.87 13.65 -2.83
C THR A 47 2.89 13.52 -1.67
N ALA A 48 1.84 12.69 -1.83
CA ALA A 48 0.86 12.47 -0.77
C ALA A 48 1.39 11.49 0.28
N VAL A 49 0.95 11.69 1.53
CA VAL A 49 1.32 10.82 2.65
C VAL A 49 0.25 9.75 2.83
N TYR A 50 0.65 8.49 2.72
CA TYR A 50 -0.20 7.35 2.99
C TYR A 50 0.15 6.74 4.34
N TYR A 51 -0.75 5.93 4.86
CA TYR A 51 -0.60 5.25 6.14
C TYR A 51 -0.91 3.78 5.98
N LEU A 52 0.01 2.93 6.40
CA LEU A 52 -0.24 1.51 6.61
C LEU A 52 -0.93 1.35 7.97
N VAL A 53 -2.15 0.85 7.96
CA VAL A 53 -2.93 0.59 9.17
C VAL A 53 -2.86 -0.89 9.49
N ILE A 54 -2.42 -1.23 10.69
CA ILE A 54 -2.38 -2.59 11.24
C ILE A 54 -3.44 -2.67 12.34
N ALA A 55 -4.56 -3.29 12.04
CA ALA A 55 -5.66 -3.51 12.98
C ALA A 55 -5.68 -4.98 13.43
N ASP A 56 -6.12 -5.22 14.67
CA ASP A 56 -6.48 -6.57 15.08
C ASP A 56 -7.87 -6.95 14.52
N GLU A 57 -8.05 -8.22 14.13
CA GLU A 57 -9.33 -8.68 13.58
C GLU A 57 -10.46 -8.67 14.63
N GLN A 58 -10.11 -8.86 15.91
CA GLN A 58 -11.08 -8.84 17.00
C GLN A 58 -11.33 -7.42 17.52
N GLY A 59 -10.61 -6.41 17.00
CA GLY A 59 -10.67 -5.03 17.49
C GLY A 59 -10.24 -4.89 18.95
N LEU A 60 -9.57 -5.91 19.51
CA LEU A 60 -9.18 -5.94 20.92
C LEU A 60 -8.01 -4.99 21.20
N GLN A 61 -7.19 -4.71 20.18
CA GLN A 61 -6.06 -3.79 20.24
C GLN A 61 -6.30 -2.57 19.36
N MET A 62 -5.77 -1.43 19.82
CA MET A 62 -5.81 -0.19 19.04
C MET A 62 -5.05 -0.37 17.73
N PRO A 63 -5.62 0.06 16.58
CA PRO A 63 -4.96 -0.07 15.30
C PRO A 63 -3.71 0.80 15.27
N GLN A 64 -2.60 0.23 14.83
CA GLN A 64 -1.35 0.95 14.59
C GLN A 64 -1.40 1.60 13.21
N ARG A 65 -0.86 2.80 13.08
CA ARG A 65 -0.81 3.54 11.81
C ARG A 65 0.62 4.01 11.57
N GLU A 66 1.26 3.47 10.56
CA GLU A 66 2.64 3.78 10.19
C GLU A 66 2.63 4.61 8.90
N PRO A 67 3.30 5.78 8.86
CA PRO A 67 3.40 6.57 7.64
C PRO A 67 4.20 5.78 6.59
N PHE A 68 3.70 5.77 5.35
CA PHE A 68 4.28 5.00 4.26
C PHE A 68 4.28 5.83 2.97
N GLN A 69 5.41 5.81 2.28
CA GLN A 69 5.55 6.42 0.97
C GLN A 69 5.40 5.36 -0.10
N ILE A 70 4.39 5.50 -0.95
CA ILE A 70 4.19 4.61 -2.09
C ILE A 70 5.12 5.08 -3.21
N ASP A 71 6.11 4.25 -3.55
CA ASP A 71 6.97 4.49 -4.71
C ASP A 71 6.16 4.17 -5.98
N ILE A 72 5.66 5.23 -6.62
CA ILE A 72 4.88 5.12 -7.85
C ILE A 72 5.89 5.19 -8.99
N ALA A 73 6.37 4.02 -9.42
CA ALA A 73 7.21 3.88 -10.60
C ALA A 73 6.39 4.27 -11.84
N PHE A 74 6.54 5.51 -12.29
CA PHE A 74 5.84 6.12 -13.42
C PHE A 74 4.30 6.14 -13.26
N ALA A 75 3.76 7.32 -12.93
CA ALA A 75 2.45 7.66 -13.48
C ALA A 75 2.58 7.51 -15.01
N VAL A 76 1.67 6.77 -15.63
CA VAL A 76 1.54 6.73 -17.09
C VAL A 76 0.94 8.07 -17.55
N ASP A 77 1.64 9.16 -17.26
CA ASP A 77 1.37 10.51 -17.73
C ASP A 77 2.68 11.06 -18.30
N GLU A 78 3.10 10.41 -19.38
CA GLU A 78 3.78 10.99 -20.54
C GLU A 78 3.99 9.86 -21.55
N PHE A 79 2.89 9.22 -21.94
CA PHE A 79 2.79 8.66 -23.28
C PHE A 79 2.70 9.86 -24.24
N ASP A 80 3.78 10.62 -24.36
CA ASP A 80 3.97 11.48 -25.52
C ASP A 80 4.43 10.59 -26.69
N PHE A 81 3.52 9.71 -27.12
CA PHE A 81 3.52 9.30 -28.51
C PHE A 81 2.96 10.51 -29.24
N PHE A 82 3.81 11.31 -29.87
CA PHE A 82 3.40 12.22 -30.92
C PHE A 82 3.08 11.40 -32.20
N PRO A 83 1.81 11.24 -32.63
CA PRO A 83 1.54 11.01 -34.03
C PRO A 83 0.91 12.26 -34.62
N TYR A 84 1.70 13.32 -34.80
CA TYR A 84 1.31 14.40 -35.72
C TYR A 84 2.47 14.74 -36.67
N HIS A 85 2.48 13.98 -37.76
CA HIS A 85 2.48 14.46 -39.14
C HIS A 85 3.04 15.88 -39.37
N SER A 86 4.18 15.96 -40.04
CA SER A 86 4.57 17.07 -40.91
C SER A 86 5.30 16.39 -42.07
N SER A 87 4.56 16.06 -43.14
CA SER A 87 4.51 16.84 -44.40
C SER A 87 5.88 16.94 -45.07
#